data_AF-A0A3M1YQR5-F1
#
_entry.id   AF-A0A3M1YQR5-F1
#
_cell.length_a   1.000
_cell.length_b   1.000
_cell.length_c   1.000
_cell.angle_alpha   90.00
_cell.angle_beta   90.00
_cell.angle_gamma   90.00
#
_symmetry.space_group_name_H-M   'P 1'
#
loop_
_entity.id
_entity.type
_entity.pdbx_description
1 polymer ?
#
loop_
_entity_poly.entity_id
_entity_poly.type
_entity_poly.pdbx_seq_one_letter_code
_entity_poly.pdbx_strand_id
1 'polypeptide(L)'
;SSTEYKFSFIAIICWLIIEFHKIGLIFIPSRYLISFLFPMGVLITTVCYEFVQNQSLPKKLIGIVMCTMLTINHFADYIQTFNNRTFQISAINDYFSSYSFSKKRPVIGAWAPSFTWKTSALTFPVWKGYFNDENILTETRPKVIVTEGDEKDSGNAFFHNSKSFMLHVDSVKLFKVKNYKIHILWMK
;
A
#
# COMPACT_ATOMS: atom_id res chain seq x y z
N SER A 1 -12.57 18.28 -29.48
CA SER A 1 -12.38 17.12 -28.60
C SER A 1 -12.19 15.92 -29.51
N SER A 2 -10.93 15.51 -29.69
CA SER A 2 -10.59 14.39 -30.58
C SER A 2 -11.17 13.08 -30.02
N THR A 3 -11.52 12.14 -30.89
CA THR A 3 -11.99 10.81 -30.51
C THR A 3 -11.00 10.10 -29.57
N GLU A 4 -9.70 10.38 -29.74
CA GLU A 4 -8.60 9.87 -28.93
C GLU A 4 -8.67 10.34 -27.47
N TYR A 5 -9.01 11.63 -27.22
CA TYR A 5 -9.18 12.15 -25.87
C TYR A 5 -10.29 11.39 -25.12
N LYS A 6 -11.43 11.18 -25.79
CA LYS A 6 -12.58 10.49 -25.17
C LYS A 6 -12.24 9.05 -24.82
N PHE A 7 -11.55 8.35 -25.71
CA PHE A 7 -11.12 6.98 -25.48
C PHE A 7 -10.13 6.88 -24.30
N SER A 8 -9.08 7.70 -24.31
CA SER A 8 -8.08 7.75 -23.23
C SER A 8 -8.71 8.10 -21.88
N PHE A 9 -9.59 9.10 -21.86
CA PHE A 9 -10.29 9.51 -20.64
C PHE A 9 -11.14 8.37 -20.06
N ILE A 10 -11.93 7.68 -20.88
CA ILE A 10 -12.74 6.53 -20.42
C ILE A 10 -11.85 5.41 -19.88
N ALA A 11 -10.77 5.08 -20.59
CA ALA A 11 -9.84 4.03 -20.16
C ALA A 11 -9.21 4.34 -18.79
N ILE A 12 -8.79 5.60 -18.57
CA ILE A 12 -8.22 6.05 -17.29
C ILE A 12 -9.25 5.99 -16.17
N ILE A 13 -10.49 6.39 -16.43
CA ILE A 13 -11.58 6.31 -15.44
C ILE A 13 -11.87 4.84 -15.07
N CYS A 14 -11.93 3.93 -16.04
CA CYS A 14 -12.10 2.51 -15.76
C CYS A 14 -10.95 1.95 -14.90
N TRP A 15 -9.70 2.34 -15.18
CA TRP A 15 -8.55 1.96 -14.35
C TRP A 15 -8.69 2.50 -12.92
N LEU A 16 -9.04 3.78 -12.77
CA LEU A 16 -9.23 4.38 -11.44
C LEU A 16 -10.32 3.68 -10.63
N ILE A 17 -11.43 3.27 -11.25
CA ILE A 17 -12.50 2.52 -10.57
C ILE A 17 -11.98 1.20 -10.00
N ILE A 18 -11.16 0.47 -10.77
CA ILE A 18 -10.55 -0.79 -10.31
C ILE A 18 -9.61 -0.52 -9.12
N GLU A 19 -8.82 0.54 -9.19
CA GLU A 19 -7.82 0.89 -8.16
C GLU A 19 -8.42 1.62 -6.95
N PHE A 20 -9.68 2.04 -7.02
CA PHE A 20 -10.33 2.90 -6.03
C PHE A 20 -10.42 2.25 -4.63
N HIS A 21 -10.47 0.91 -4.55
CA HIS A 21 -10.51 0.17 -3.29
C HIS A 21 -9.30 0.44 -2.37
N LYS A 22 -8.20 0.94 -2.94
CA LYS A 22 -6.96 1.30 -2.24
C LYS A 22 -7.02 2.64 -1.51
N ILE A 23 -7.87 3.58 -1.95
CA ILE A 23 -7.87 4.96 -1.41
C ILE A 23 -8.07 5.00 0.10
N GLY A 24 -8.91 4.11 0.60
CA GLY A 24 -9.15 4.10 2.03
C GLY A 24 -8.14 3.30 2.84
N LEU A 25 -7.21 2.57 2.22
CA LEU A 25 -6.28 1.74 2.99
C LEU A 25 -5.22 2.66 3.59
N ILE A 26 -5.39 3.05 4.85
CA ILE A 26 -4.41 3.87 5.55
C ILE A 26 -3.21 2.98 5.88
N PHE A 27 -1.99 3.44 5.58
CA PHE A 27 -0.72 2.72 5.79
C PHE A 27 -0.49 1.48 4.90
N ILE A 28 -0.96 1.45 3.65
CA ILE A 28 -0.49 0.41 2.71
C ILE A 28 0.95 0.66 2.25
N PRO A 29 1.70 -0.42 1.94
CA PRO A 29 3.01 -0.30 1.31
C PRO A 29 2.95 0.56 0.04
N SER A 30 3.96 1.42 -0.14
CA SER A 30 4.03 2.43 -1.21
C SER A 30 3.86 1.85 -2.62
N ARG A 31 4.29 0.61 -2.85
CA ARG A 31 4.09 -0.10 -4.13
C ARG A 31 2.63 -0.19 -4.56
N TYR A 32 1.72 -0.41 -3.61
CA TYR A 32 0.29 -0.49 -3.92
C TYR A 32 -0.30 0.89 -4.27
N LEU A 33 0.30 1.97 -3.74
CA LEU A 33 -0.07 3.36 -4.04
C LEU A 33 0.37 3.78 -5.45
N ILE A 34 1.48 3.27 -5.98
CA ILE A 34 1.98 3.66 -7.32
C ILE A 34 0.94 3.37 -8.41
N SER A 35 0.33 2.17 -8.39
CA SER A 35 -0.71 1.78 -9.37
C SER A 35 -1.98 2.64 -9.29
N PHE A 36 -2.19 3.34 -8.17
CA PHE A 36 -3.29 4.28 -7.97
C PHE A 36 -2.91 5.72 -8.34
N LEU A 37 -1.70 6.15 -7.95
CA LEU A 37 -1.18 7.50 -8.22
C LEU A 37 -0.89 7.73 -9.71
N PHE A 38 -0.48 6.68 -10.43
CA PHE A 38 -0.20 6.77 -11.86
C PHE A 38 -1.43 7.17 -12.69
N PRO A 39 -2.56 6.44 -12.67
CA PRO A 39 -3.75 6.83 -13.42
C PRO A 39 -4.36 8.16 -12.94
N MET A 40 -4.22 8.51 -11.65
CA MET A 40 -4.55 9.85 -11.13
C MET A 40 -3.74 10.95 -11.85
N GLY A 41 -2.42 10.79 -11.95
CA GLY A 41 -1.55 11.77 -12.63
C GLY A 41 -1.87 11.90 -14.12
N VAL A 42 -2.13 10.77 -14.80
CA VAL A 42 -2.52 10.78 -16.22
C VAL A 42 -3.89 11.44 -16.41
N LEU A 43 -4.86 11.22 -15.51
CA LEU A 43 -6.15 11.90 -15.56
C LEU A 43 -6.00 13.42 -15.42
N ILE A 44 -5.23 13.87 -14.42
CA ILE A 44 -5.00 15.30 -14.16
C ILE A 44 -4.37 15.96 -15.39
N THR A 45 -3.31 15.38 -15.93
CA THR A 45 -2.61 15.93 -17.11
C THR A 45 -3.51 15.96 -18.34
N THR A 46 -4.34 14.93 -18.56
CA THR A 46 -5.31 14.86 -19.65
C THR A 46 -6.38 15.95 -19.53
N VAL A 47 -6.93 16.16 -18.33
CA VAL A 47 -7.91 17.23 -18.06
C VAL A 47 -7.28 18.61 -18.23
N CYS A 48 -6.06 18.82 -17.69
CA CYS A 48 -5.31 20.07 -17.86
C CYS A 48 -5.03 20.38 -19.33
N TYR A 49 -4.63 19.38 -20.12
CA TYR A 49 -4.38 19.52 -21.55
C TYR A 49 -5.64 19.99 -22.31
N GLU A 50 -6.78 19.34 -22.11
CA GLU A 50 -8.04 19.73 -22.77
C GLU A 50 -8.53 21.11 -22.29
N PHE A 51 -8.22 21.48 -21.04
CA PHE A 51 -8.54 22.79 -20.47
C PHE A 51 -7.68 23.94 -21.05
N VAL A 52 -6.42 23.66 -21.37
CA VAL A 52 -5.51 24.60 -22.04
C VAL A 52 -5.88 24.73 -23.52
N GLN A 53 -6.22 23.63 -24.18
CA GLN A 53 -6.46 23.60 -25.64
C GLN A 53 -7.85 24.13 -26.04
N ASN A 54 -8.91 23.89 -25.25
CA ASN A 54 -10.24 24.43 -25.55
C ASN A 54 -10.47 25.78 -24.88
N GLN A 55 -10.83 26.81 -25.66
CA GLN A 55 -11.17 28.14 -25.12
C GLN A 55 -12.62 28.29 -24.67
N SER A 56 -13.51 27.33 -24.97
CA SER A 56 -14.93 27.46 -24.62
C SER A 56 -15.18 27.31 -23.11
N LEU A 57 -15.58 28.40 -22.46
CA LEU A 57 -15.99 28.48 -21.05
C LEU A 57 -16.91 27.34 -20.55
N PRO A 58 -17.96 26.90 -21.28
CA PRO A 58 -18.87 25.88 -20.76
C PRO A 58 -18.22 24.51 -20.56
N LYS A 59 -17.27 24.11 -21.42
CA LYS A 59 -16.56 22.82 -21.27
C LYS A 59 -15.60 22.82 -20.09
N LYS A 60 -15.02 23.98 -19.77
CA LYS A 60 -14.17 24.20 -18.60
C LYS A 60 -14.96 24.05 -17.30
N LEU A 61 -16.14 24.66 -17.25
CA LEU A 61 -17.07 24.56 -16.12
C LEU A 61 -17.51 23.12 -15.87
N ILE A 62 -17.85 22.37 -16.92
CA ILE A 62 -18.22 20.94 -16.78
C ILE A 62 -17.07 20.12 -16.20
N GLY A 63 -15.83 20.32 -16.68
CA GLY A 63 -14.66 19.63 -16.14
C GLY A 63 -14.42 19.94 -14.66
N ILE A 64 -14.51 21.22 -14.27
CA ILE A 64 -14.38 21.66 -12.87
C ILE A 64 -15.48 21.06 -12.00
N VAL A 65 -16.74 21.07 -12.48
CA VAL A 65 -17.88 20.51 -11.74
C VAL A 65 -17.74 18.99 -11.59
N MET A 66 -17.30 18.26 -12.62
CA MET A 66 -17.04 16.83 -12.53
C MET A 66 -15.91 16.50 -11.56
N CYS A 67 -14.78 17.22 -11.62
CA CYS A 67 -13.69 17.06 -10.66
C CYS A 67 -14.13 17.38 -9.23
N THR A 68 -14.93 18.44 -9.05
CA THR A 68 -15.45 18.86 -7.74
C THR A 68 -16.50 17.87 -7.20
N MET A 69 -17.37 17.34 -8.05
CA MET A 69 -18.34 16.31 -7.65
C MET A 69 -17.65 14.99 -7.28
N LEU A 70 -16.61 14.59 -8.02
CA LEU A 70 -15.80 13.43 -7.69
C LEU A 70 -15.08 13.64 -6.35
N THR A 71 -14.50 14.80 -6.08
CA THR A 71 -13.85 15.05 -4.78
C THR A 71 -14.83 15.13 -3.62
N ILE A 72 -16.01 15.73 -3.80
CA ILE A 72 -17.02 15.88 -2.73
C ILE A 72 -17.71 14.55 -2.41
N ASN A 73 -18.18 13.80 -3.40
CA ASN A 73 -18.85 12.51 -3.15
C ASN A 73 -17.93 11.54 -2.40
N HIS A 74 -16.63 11.59 -2.68
CA HIS A 74 -15.66 10.71 -2.05
C HIS A 74 -15.09 11.26 -0.74
N PHE A 75 -15.39 12.52 -0.38
CA PHE A 75 -15.03 13.06 0.93
C PHE A 75 -15.81 12.37 2.06
N ALA A 76 -17.08 12.01 1.80
CA ALA A 76 -17.90 11.25 2.75
C ALA A 76 -17.37 9.81 2.93
N ASP A 77 -17.00 9.14 1.84
CA ASP A 77 -16.36 7.82 1.90
C ASP A 77 -14.97 7.90 2.55
N TYR A 78 -14.21 8.98 2.33
CA TYR A 78 -12.93 9.23 2.97
C TYR A 78 -13.08 9.44 4.47
N ILE A 79 -14.05 10.25 4.92
CA ILE A 79 -14.33 10.45 6.35
C ILE A 79 -14.86 9.16 6.97
N GLN A 80 -15.79 8.47 6.31
CA GLN A 80 -16.32 7.20 6.80
C GLN A 80 -15.22 6.15 6.86
N THR A 81 -14.29 6.13 5.91
CA THR A 81 -13.13 5.24 5.90
C THR A 81 -12.08 5.64 6.93
N PHE A 82 -11.79 6.92 7.11
CA PHE A 82 -10.94 7.45 8.17
C PHE A 82 -11.48 7.05 9.54
N ASN A 83 -12.80 7.11 9.71
CA ASN A 83 -13.51 6.65 10.90
C ASN A 83 -13.58 5.10 11.00
N ASN A 84 -13.65 4.38 9.88
CA ASN A 84 -13.86 2.92 9.84
C ASN A 84 -12.59 2.06 9.65
N ARG A 85 -11.41 2.59 9.28
CA ARG A 85 -10.25 1.78 8.83
C ARG A 85 -8.96 1.85 9.65
N THR A 86 -9.02 2.15 10.94
CA THR A 86 -7.80 2.09 11.78
C THR A 86 -7.74 0.94 12.75
N PHE A 87 -8.82 0.22 13.10
CA PHE A 87 -8.70 -0.79 14.16
C PHE A 87 -7.86 -2.02 13.82
N GLN A 88 -7.79 -2.51 12.58
CA GLN A 88 -6.96 -3.70 12.30
C GLN A 88 -5.47 -3.38 12.30
N ILE A 89 -5.05 -2.34 11.57
CA ILE A 89 -3.65 -1.90 11.58
C ILE A 89 -3.28 -1.26 12.93
N SER A 90 -4.19 -0.53 13.58
CA SER A 90 -3.96 -0.04 14.95
C SER A 90 -3.87 -1.20 15.92
N ALA A 91 -4.74 -2.22 15.88
CA ALA A 91 -4.62 -3.38 16.75
C ALA A 91 -3.32 -4.15 16.53
N ILE A 92 -2.84 -4.21 15.29
CA ILE A 92 -1.51 -4.75 14.99
C ILE A 92 -0.42 -3.83 15.58
N ASN A 93 -0.52 -2.51 15.41
CA ASN A 93 0.42 -1.56 16.02
C ASN A 93 0.40 -1.63 17.54
N ASP A 94 -0.76 -1.77 18.16
CA ASP A 94 -0.94 -1.88 19.60
C ASP A 94 -0.39 -3.25 20.08
N TYR A 95 -0.58 -4.32 19.30
CA TYR A 95 0.10 -5.59 19.50
C TYR A 95 1.63 -5.43 19.47
N PHE A 96 2.19 -4.77 18.45
CA PHE A 96 3.63 -4.49 18.38
C PHE A 96 4.10 -3.58 19.54
N SER A 97 3.29 -2.61 19.97
CA SER A 97 3.64 -1.70 21.07
C SER A 97 3.80 -2.38 22.43
N SER A 98 3.22 -3.58 22.60
CA SER A 98 3.41 -4.38 23.82
C SER A 98 4.79 -5.02 23.92
N TYR A 99 5.60 -4.98 22.85
CA TYR A 99 6.95 -5.55 22.82
C TYR A 99 8.02 -4.45 22.82
N SER A 100 9.13 -4.72 23.51
CA SER A 100 10.32 -3.87 23.44
C SER A 100 11.20 -4.31 22.28
N PHE A 101 11.43 -3.41 21.32
CA PHE A 101 12.30 -3.67 20.18
C PHE A 101 13.70 -3.09 20.41
N SER A 102 14.71 -3.90 20.13
CA SER A 102 16.10 -3.46 20.06
C SER A 102 16.42 -2.98 18.64
N LYS A 103 17.24 -1.93 18.52
CA LYS A 103 17.77 -1.47 17.22
C LYS A 103 18.68 -2.50 16.53
N LYS A 104 19.10 -3.57 17.21
CA LYS A 104 20.02 -4.60 16.68
C LYS A 104 19.34 -5.65 15.80
N ARG A 105 18.05 -5.92 16.01
CA ARG A 105 17.30 -6.94 15.27
C ARG A 105 16.04 -6.30 14.69
N PRO A 106 16.01 -5.98 13.39
CA PRO A 106 14.92 -5.23 12.79
C PRO A 106 13.64 -6.05 12.64
N VAL A 107 12.53 -5.35 12.45
CA VAL A 107 11.27 -5.91 11.93
C VAL A 107 11.24 -5.64 10.43
N ILE A 108 11.15 -6.69 9.62
CA ILE A 108 11.31 -6.57 8.16
C ILE A 108 10.10 -7.09 7.40
N GLY A 109 9.93 -6.63 6.16
CA GLY A 109 8.90 -7.10 5.24
C GLY A 109 8.02 -5.97 4.72
N ALA A 110 7.28 -6.22 3.64
CA ALA A 110 6.59 -5.16 2.90
C ALA A 110 5.62 -4.35 3.79
N TRP A 111 4.97 -5.02 4.75
CA TRP A 111 4.02 -4.42 5.70
C TRP A 111 4.66 -3.98 7.02
N ALA A 112 5.95 -4.27 7.26
CA ALA A 112 6.62 -4.00 8.53
C ALA A 112 6.54 -2.51 8.95
N PRO A 113 6.85 -1.52 8.08
CA PRO A 113 6.79 -0.11 8.47
C PRO A 113 5.39 0.33 8.92
N SER A 114 4.35 -0.20 8.27
CA SER A 114 2.95 0.11 8.58
C SER A 114 2.51 -0.41 9.94
N PHE A 115 3.09 -1.51 10.38
CA PHE A 115 2.69 -2.22 11.61
C PHE A 115 3.50 -1.83 12.83
N THR A 116 4.69 -1.27 12.62
CA THR A 116 5.60 -0.88 13.70
C THR A 116 5.67 0.64 13.89
N TRP A 117 4.80 1.41 13.24
CA TRP A 117 4.79 2.88 13.27
C TRP A 117 4.75 3.47 14.69
N LYS A 118 4.04 2.84 15.62
CA LYS A 118 3.98 3.29 17.03
C LYS A 118 5.15 2.81 17.91
N THR A 119 6.19 2.21 17.33
CA THR A 119 7.27 1.55 18.09
C THR A 119 8.64 2.13 17.78
N SER A 120 9.63 1.83 18.63
CA SER A 120 11.04 2.16 18.40
C SER A 120 11.78 1.13 17.53
N ALA A 121 11.06 0.18 16.92
CA ALA A 121 11.66 -0.88 16.12
C ALA A 121 12.41 -0.31 14.91
N LEU A 122 13.62 -0.80 14.66
CA LEU A 122 14.24 -0.60 13.36
C LEU A 122 13.42 -1.39 12.33
N THR A 123 12.87 -0.70 11.33
CA THR A 123 11.94 -1.30 10.38
C THR A 123 12.27 -0.87 8.97
N PHE A 124 12.22 -1.81 8.03
CA PHE A 124 12.34 -1.52 6.61
C PHE A 124 11.63 -2.57 5.76
N PRO A 125 11.09 -2.15 4.61
CA PRO A 125 10.45 -3.07 3.68
C PRO A 125 11.49 -3.91 2.95
N VAL A 126 11.08 -5.09 2.50
CA VAL A 126 11.92 -6.03 1.75
C VAL A 126 11.13 -6.51 0.54
N TRP A 127 11.77 -6.47 -0.62
CA TRP A 127 11.21 -6.96 -1.87
C TRP A 127 12.30 -7.66 -2.68
N LYS A 128 11.97 -8.77 -3.32
CA LYS A 128 12.88 -9.51 -4.20
C LYS A 128 13.36 -8.60 -5.34
N GLY A 129 14.68 -8.60 -5.57
CA GLY A 129 15.36 -7.78 -6.57
C GLY A 129 15.45 -6.30 -6.21
N TYR A 130 15.22 -5.92 -4.95
CA TYR A 130 15.24 -4.53 -4.51
C TYR A 130 15.89 -4.40 -3.14
N PHE A 131 17.00 -3.65 -3.07
CA PHE A 131 17.74 -3.25 -1.86
C PHE A 131 17.71 -4.26 -0.70
N ASN A 132 18.83 -4.95 -0.47
CA ASN A 132 19.06 -5.85 0.68
C ASN A 132 18.23 -7.15 0.68
N ASP A 133 17.85 -7.69 -0.47
CA ASP A 133 17.10 -8.95 -0.56
C ASP A 133 17.99 -10.21 -0.46
N GLU A 134 19.27 -10.09 -0.84
CA GLU A 134 20.22 -11.19 -0.71
C GLU A 134 20.63 -11.41 0.75
N ASN A 135 20.57 -12.68 1.22
CA ASN A 135 21.05 -13.11 2.54
C ASN A 135 20.48 -12.32 3.74
N ILE A 136 19.30 -11.71 3.60
CA ILE A 136 18.73 -10.81 4.60
C ILE A 136 18.56 -11.47 5.98
N LEU A 137 18.23 -12.77 6.01
CA LEU A 137 18.04 -13.53 7.24
C LEU A 137 19.34 -13.70 8.03
N THR A 138 20.46 -13.86 7.34
CA THR A 138 21.77 -14.09 7.95
C THR A 138 22.46 -12.78 8.33
N GLU A 139 22.33 -11.75 7.49
CA GLU A 139 23.00 -10.45 7.69
C GLU A 139 22.25 -9.58 8.69
N THR A 140 20.94 -9.42 8.51
CA THR A 140 20.14 -8.50 9.34
C THR A 140 19.60 -9.17 10.60
N ARG A 141 19.53 -10.51 10.62
CA ARG A 141 19.03 -11.33 11.75
C ARG A 141 17.73 -10.76 12.34
N PRO A 142 16.67 -10.65 11.52
CA PRO A 142 15.46 -9.96 11.91
C PRO A 142 14.85 -10.57 13.17
N LYS A 143 14.20 -9.75 13.98
CA LYS A 143 13.41 -10.24 15.12
C LYS A 143 12.03 -10.71 14.66
N VAL A 144 11.47 -10.02 13.68
CA VAL A 144 10.14 -10.29 13.13
C VAL A 144 10.15 -10.11 11.62
N ILE A 145 9.47 -11.01 10.92
CA ILE A 145 9.21 -10.91 9.49
C ILE A 145 7.70 -10.77 9.30
N VAL A 146 7.29 -9.76 8.55
CA VAL A 146 5.88 -9.47 8.24
C VAL A 146 5.66 -9.67 6.74
N THR A 147 4.85 -10.65 6.37
CA THR A 147 4.60 -11.00 4.97
C THR A 147 3.17 -11.47 4.73
N GLU A 148 2.67 -11.36 3.51
CA GLU A 148 1.40 -11.99 3.12
C GLU A 148 1.55 -13.52 3.08
N GLY A 149 0.44 -14.26 3.26
CA GLY A 149 0.48 -15.71 3.38
C GLY A 149 1.00 -16.45 2.14
N ASP A 150 0.97 -15.81 0.97
CA ASP A 150 1.54 -16.31 -0.29
C ASP A 150 2.82 -15.57 -0.71
N GLU A 151 3.33 -14.67 0.14
CA GLU A 151 4.54 -13.89 -0.08
C GLU A 151 4.59 -13.08 -1.39
N LYS A 152 3.44 -12.81 -2.01
CA LYS A 152 3.42 -11.98 -3.22
C LYS A 152 3.79 -10.53 -2.95
N ASP A 153 3.61 -10.09 -1.70
CA ASP A 153 3.94 -8.74 -1.27
C ASP A 153 5.44 -8.45 -1.36
N SER A 154 6.29 -9.37 -0.94
CA SER A 154 7.75 -9.29 -1.04
C SER A 154 8.30 -9.92 -2.32
N GLY A 155 7.47 -10.57 -3.15
CA GLY A 155 7.92 -11.25 -4.37
C GLY A 155 8.65 -12.57 -4.11
N ASN A 156 8.31 -13.28 -3.04
CA ASN A 156 8.96 -14.50 -2.57
C ASN A 156 10.42 -14.31 -2.10
N ALA A 157 10.68 -13.23 -1.34
CA ALA A 157 12.04 -12.86 -0.89
C ALA A 157 12.58 -13.75 0.27
N PHE A 158 11.72 -14.36 1.06
CA PHE A 158 12.00 -15.08 2.31
C PHE A 158 11.85 -16.59 2.15
N PHE A 159 10.83 -17.08 1.42
CA PHE A 159 10.53 -18.51 1.31
C PHE A 159 11.29 -19.25 0.18
N HIS A 160 12.29 -18.62 -0.45
CA HIS A 160 13.08 -19.23 -1.52
C HIS A 160 13.75 -20.57 -1.10
N ASN A 161 13.94 -20.80 0.20
CA ASN A 161 14.37 -22.05 0.83
C ASN A 161 13.48 -22.44 2.04
N SER A 162 12.17 -22.54 1.81
CA SER A 162 11.10 -22.68 2.82
C SER A 162 11.32 -23.71 3.95
N LYS A 163 12.03 -24.82 3.70
CA LYS A 163 12.28 -25.87 4.71
C LYS A 163 13.27 -25.45 5.81
N SER A 164 14.32 -24.69 5.49
CA SER A 164 15.28 -24.19 6.48
C SER A 164 14.75 -22.98 7.23
N PHE A 165 13.97 -22.16 6.53
CA PHE A 165 13.37 -20.94 7.07
C PHE A 165 12.45 -21.21 8.27
N MET A 166 11.52 -22.15 8.14
CA MET A 166 10.53 -22.44 9.19
C MET A 166 11.15 -22.99 10.48
N LEU A 167 12.37 -23.54 10.44
CA LEU A 167 13.09 -24.01 11.64
C LEU A 167 13.53 -22.86 12.57
N HIS A 168 13.74 -21.67 11.99
CA HIS A 168 14.19 -20.47 12.69
C HIS A 168 13.02 -19.60 13.20
N VAL A 169 11.79 -19.95 12.81
CA VAL A 169 10.57 -19.33 13.31
C VAL A 169 10.26 -19.90 14.69
N ASP A 170 10.07 -18.99 15.64
CA ASP A 170 9.67 -19.30 17.02
C ASP A 170 8.15 -19.39 17.14
N SER A 171 7.44 -18.40 16.58
CA SER A 171 5.98 -18.38 16.57
C SER A 171 5.42 -17.61 15.38
N VAL A 172 4.17 -17.94 15.01
CA VAL A 172 3.44 -17.30 13.92
C VAL A 172 2.14 -16.69 14.45
N LYS A 173 1.91 -15.41 14.16
CA LYS A 173 0.65 -14.74 14.44
C LYS A 173 0.00 -14.30 13.13
N LEU A 174 -1.26 -14.65 12.95
CA LEU A 174 -2.04 -14.35 11.74
C LEU A 174 -2.94 -13.15 11.98
N PHE A 175 -2.88 -12.19 11.08
CA PHE A 175 -3.78 -11.05 11.05
C PHE A 175 -4.47 -10.97 9.68
N LYS A 176 -5.72 -10.49 9.67
CA LYS A 176 -6.45 -10.22 8.45
C LYS A 176 -6.59 -8.70 8.31
N VAL A 177 -6.02 -8.14 7.25
CA VAL A 177 -6.16 -6.73 6.89
C VAL A 177 -7.00 -6.68 5.62
N LYS A 178 -8.31 -6.48 5.78
CA LYS A 178 -9.31 -6.67 4.71
C LYS A 178 -9.18 -8.00 3.96
N ASN A 179 -8.66 -7.99 2.72
CA ASN A 179 -8.51 -9.15 1.84
C ASN A 179 -7.13 -9.80 1.98
N TYR A 180 -6.20 -9.14 2.65
CA TYR A 180 -4.83 -9.62 2.83
C TYR A 180 -4.74 -10.43 4.12
N LYS A 181 -4.16 -11.63 4.02
CA LYS A 181 -3.83 -12.47 5.17
C LYS A 181 -2.35 -12.24 5.47
N ILE A 182 -2.07 -11.59 6.58
CA ILE A 182 -0.73 -11.19 6.97
C ILE A 182 -0.21 -12.15 8.04
N HIS A 183 0.99 -12.66 7.83
CA HIS A 183 1.74 -13.53 8.71
C HIS A 183 2.82 -12.69 9.41
N ILE A 184 2.77 -12.67 10.73
CA ILE A 184 3.82 -12.12 11.58
C ILE A 184 4.62 -13.31 12.12
N LEU A 185 5.86 -13.43 11.66
CA LEU A 185 6.76 -14.53 11.96
C LEU A 185 7.80 -14.02 12.97
N TRP A 186 7.72 -14.50 14.21
CA TRP A 186 8.73 -14.20 15.22
C TRP A 186 9.92 -15.13 15.04
N MET A 187 11.11 -14.56 14.98
CA MET A 187 12.35 -15.30 14.79
C MET A 187 13.02 -15.57 16.13
N LYS A 188 13.63 -16.76 16.26
CA LYS A 188 14.48 -17.12 17.41
C LYS A 188 15.64 -16.12 17.53
#